data_AF-T0YJT2-F1
#
_entry.id   AF-T0YJT2-F1
#
_cell.length_a   1.000
_cell.length_b   1.000
_cell.length_c   1.000
_cell.angle_alpha   90.00
_cell.angle_beta   90.00
_cell.angle_gamma   90.00
#
_symmetry.space_group_name_H-M   'P 1'
#
loop_
_entity.id
_entity.type
_entity.pdbx_description
1 polymer ?
#
loop_
_entity_poly.entity_id
_entity_poly.type
_entity_poly.pdbx_seq_one_letter_code
_entity_poly.pdbx_strand_id
1 'polypeptide(L)'
;MPCSGTGVIRRHPDIKLLRRVEDVASFAARQLEILRAAFELLAPGGRLVYATCSVLPEENEGVLERFYAQAPQARTVRLPAERLPAGAVATTRGLQLLTGGAVSTDGFYMLVSKSNGWNLIQSAGTEIDARERCIDATNNFAMGARGGIGVQTSGGRRDA
;
A
#
# COMPACT_ATOMS: atom_id res chain seq x y z
N MET A 1 -1.87 4.63 1.49
CA MET A 1 -2.70 3.42 1.29
C MET A 1 -4.14 3.71 1.68
N PRO A 2 -5.16 3.13 1.03
CA PRO A 2 -6.54 3.21 1.52
C PRO A 2 -6.64 2.53 2.88
N CYS A 3 -7.21 3.18 3.88
CA CYS A 3 -7.34 2.65 5.25
C CYS A 3 -8.57 3.23 5.95
N SER A 4 -8.88 2.73 7.14
CA SER A 4 -10.02 3.14 7.96
C SER A 4 -10.00 4.62 8.38
N GLY A 5 -8.81 5.23 8.43
CA GLY A 5 -8.59 6.62 8.84
C GLY A 5 -8.66 6.86 10.35
N THR A 6 -8.56 5.82 11.17
CA THR A 6 -8.69 5.95 12.64
C THR A 6 -7.70 6.92 13.29
N GLY A 7 -6.53 7.13 12.70
CA GLY A 7 -5.53 8.08 13.20
C GLY A 7 -5.90 9.55 13.04
N VAL A 8 -6.86 9.87 12.17
CA VAL A 8 -7.30 11.24 11.85
C VAL A 8 -8.70 11.57 12.39
N ILE A 9 -9.27 10.73 13.27
CA ILE A 9 -10.63 10.92 13.85
C ILE A 9 -10.83 12.31 14.46
N ARG A 10 -9.78 12.92 15.03
CA ARG A 10 -9.85 14.28 15.60
C ARG A 10 -10.25 15.34 14.57
N ARG A 11 -9.81 15.19 13.32
CA ARG A 11 -10.12 16.09 12.19
C ARG A 11 -11.34 15.64 11.40
N HIS A 12 -11.65 14.34 11.46
CA HIS A 12 -12.74 13.69 10.74
C HIS A 12 -13.58 12.81 11.69
N PRO A 13 -14.42 13.44 12.55
CA PRO A 13 -15.17 12.71 13.59
C PRO A 13 -16.25 11.79 13.02
N ASP A 14 -16.67 12.00 11.78
CA ASP A 14 -17.59 11.16 11.02
C ASP A 14 -17.07 9.72 10.87
N ILE A 15 -15.75 9.53 10.86
CA ILE A 15 -15.11 8.19 10.84
C ILE A 15 -15.62 7.35 12.02
N LYS A 16 -15.82 7.94 13.20
CA LYS A 16 -16.31 7.22 14.38
C LYS A 16 -17.74 6.68 14.20
N LEU A 17 -18.57 7.37 13.40
CA LEU A 17 -19.98 7.03 13.21
C LEU A 17 -20.21 6.11 12.02
N LEU A 18 -19.42 6.31 10.95
CA LEU A 18 -19.64 5.65 9.67
C LEU A 18 -18.83 4.36 9.52
N ARG A 19 -17.66 4.27 10.17
CA ARG A 19 -16.73 3.15 9.98
C ARG A 19 -17.20 1.91 10.75
N ARG A 20 -17.21 0.77 10.08
CA ARG A 20 -17.60 -0.53 10.64
C ARG A 20 -16.38 -1.42 10.84
N VAL A 21 -16.50 -2.44 11.69
CA VAL A 21 -15.40 -3.38 11.96
C VAL A 21 -15.04 -4.15 10.69
N GLU A 22 -16.04 -4.50 9.90
CA GLU A 22 -15.90 -5.23 8.64
C GLU A 22 -15.11 -4.42 7.59
N ASP A 23 -15.20 -3.08 7.65
CA ASP A 23 -14.43 -2.20 6.76
C ASP A 23 -12.93 -2.36 6.99
N VAL A 24 -12.50 -2.55 8.25
CA VAL A 24 -11.08 -2.69 8.61
C VAL A 24 -10.48 -3.92 7.94
N ALA A 25 -11.19 -5.05 7.98
CA ALA A 25 -10.76 -6.28 7.33
C ALA A 25 -10.67 -6.12 5.80
N SER A 26 -11.68 -5.46 5.19
CA SER A 26 -11.69 -5.15 3.76
C SER A 26 -10.52 -4.26 3.35
N PHE A 27 -10.25 -3.20 4.12
CA PHE A 27 -9.10 -2.32 3.89
C PHE A 27 -7.78 -3.07 4.04
N ALA A 28 -7.61 -3.89 5.07
CA ALA A 28 -6.38 -4.65 5.29
C ALA A 28 -6.11 -5.64 4.14
N ALA A 29 -7.14 -6.29 3.59
CA ALA A 29 -7.02 -7.13 2.41
C ALA A 29 -6.57 -6.32 1.18
N ARG A 30 -7.22 -5.18 0.94
CA ARG A 30 -6.88 -4.31 -0.19
C ARG A 30 -5.49 -3.69 -0.08
N GLN A 31 -5.07 -3.32 1.13
CA GLN A 31 -3.73 -2.82 1.43
C GLN A 31 -2.66 -3.86 1.07
N LEU A 32 -2.90 -5.14 1.41
CA LEU A 32 -1.99 -6.24 1.08
C LEU A 32 -1.86 -6.43 -0.44
N GLU A 33 -2.96 -6.41 -1.17
CA GLU A 33 -2.95 -6.50 -2.64
C GLU A 33 -2.10 -5.39 -3.28
N ILE A 34 -2.35 -4.14 -2.88
CA ILE A 34 -1.61 -2.99 -3.42
C ILE A 34 -0.13 -3.07 -3.02
N LEU A 35 0.16 -3.42 -1.77
CA LEU A 35 1.53 -3.54 -1.28
C LEU A 35 2.34 -4.59 -2.06
N ARG A 36 1.74 -5.75 -2.34
CA ARG A 36 2.37 -6.80 -3.14
C ARG A 36 2.62 -6.36 -4.57
N ALA A 37 1.59 -5.85 -5.24
CA ALA A 37 1.71 -5.37 -6.62
C ALA A 37 2.79 -4.29 -6.73
N ALA A 38 2.78 -3.30 -5.82
CA ALA A 38 3.80 -2.24 -5.81
C ALA A 38 5.22 -2.78 -5.55
N PHE A 39 5.36 -3.81 -4.72
CA PHE A 39 6.65 -4.39 -4.41
C PHE A 39 7.24 -5.18 -5.58
N GLU A 40 6.42 -5.86 -6.39
CA GLU A 40 6.85 -6.59 -7.58
C GLU A 40 7.40 -5.67 -8.69
N LEU A 41 7.01 -4.40 -8.68
CA LEU A 41 7.49 -3.38 -9.62
C LEU A 41 8.83 -2.76 -9.22
N LEU A 42 9.38 -3.11 -8.05
CA LEU A 42 10.64 -2.55 -7.60
C LEU A 42 11.81 -3.12 -8.39
N ALA A 43 12.66 -2.22 -8.90
CA ALA A 43 14.00 -2.59 -9.33
C ALA A 43 14.78 -3.26 -8.18
N PRO A 44 15.76 -4.13 -8.49
CA PRO A 44 16.68 -4.66 -7.47
C PRO A 44 17.29 -3.53 -6.62
N GLY A 45 17.23 -3.67 -5.28
CA GLY A 45 17.68 -2.64 -4.34
C GLY A 45 16.68 -1.47 -4.16
N GLY A 46 15.59 -1.44 -4.93
CA GLY A 46 14.53 -0.45 -4.84
C GLY A 46 13.84 -0.45 -3.47
N ARG A 47 13.27 0.71 -3.11
CA ARG A 47 12.59 0.93 -1.82
C ARG A 47 11.12 1.25 -2.03
N LEU A 48 10.31 0.77 -1.11
CA LEU A 48 8.88 1.03 -1.04
C LEU A 48 8.53 1.52 0.35
N VAL A 49 7.68 2.55 0.42
CA VAL A 49 7.13 3.06 1.67
C VAL A 49 5.69 2.59 1.79
N TYR A 50 5.41 1.87 2.87
CA TYR A 50 4.05 1.57 3.30
C TYR A 50 3.64 2.62 4.33
N ALA A 51 2.51 3.29 4.12
CA ALA A 51 1.99 4.29 5.04
C ALA A 51 0.46 4.30 5.08
N THR A 52 -0.08 4.36 6.30
CA THR A 52 -1.52 4.48 6.60
C THR A 52 -1.73 5.63 7.59
N CYS A 53 -2.94 6.18 7.61
CA CYS A 53 -3.42 7.06 8.68
C CYS A 53 -4.33 6.27 9.65
N SER A 54 -4.01 5.00 9.88
CA SER A 54 -4.70 4.13 10.84
C SER A 54 -3.80 3.86 12.04
N VAL A 55 -4.41 3.74 13.21
CA VAL A 55 -3.76 3.29 14.45
C VAL A 55 -4.11 1.83 14.77
N LEU A 56 -4.85 1.15 13.89
CA LEU A 56 -5.29 -0.23 14.08
C LEU A 56 -4.22 -1.22 13.61
N PRO A 57 -3.77 -2.17 14.46
CA PRO A 57 -2.76 -3.17 14.10
C PRO A 57 -3.15 -4.02 12.88
N GLU A 58 -4.45 -4.28 12.67
CA GLU A 58 -4.98 -5.10 11.58
C GLU A 58 -4.62 -4.52 10.19
N GLU A 59 -4.54 -3.20 10.10
CA GLU A 59 -4.16 -2.44 8.90
C GLU A 59 -2.65 -2.12 8.85
N ASN A 60 -1.92 -2.43 9.91
CA ASN A 60 -0.51 -2.08 10.05
C ASN A 60 0.33 -3.37 10.12
N GLU A 61 0.71 -3.81 11.32
CA GLU A 61 1.47 -5.03 11.55
C GLU A 61 0.82 -6.25 10.89
N GLY A 62 -0.50 -6.40 10.99
CA GLY A 62 -1.21 -7.55 10.42
C GLY A 62 -1.10 -7.64 8.90
N VAL A 63 -1.12 -6.51 8.18
CA VAL A 63 -0.85 -6.48 6.73
C VAL A 63 0.59 -6.83 6.44
N LEU A 64 1.53 -6.24 7.19
CA LEU A 64 2.95 -6.42 6.97
C LEU A 64 3.41 -7.85 7.26
N GLU A 65 2.89 -8.50 8.30
CA GLU A 65 3.17 -9.90 8.61
C GLU A 65 2.80 -10.81 7.43
N ARG A 66 1.58 -10.65 6.90
CA ARG A 66 1.13 -11.39 5.70
C ARG A 66 2.00 -11.08 4.48
N PHE A 67 2.36 -9.82 4.28
CA PHE A 67 3.21 -9.39 3.17
C PHE A 67 4.61 -10.04 3.25
N TYR A 68 5.29 -9.97 4.39
CA TYR A 68 6.64 -10.52 4.55
C TYR A 68 6.65 -12.06 4.51
N ALA A 69 5.55 -12.72 4.89
CA ALA A 69 5.39 -14.16 4.67
C ALA A 69 5.33 -14.53 3.17
N GLN A 70 4.80 -13.64 2.33
CA GLN A 70 4.61 -13.85 0.89
C GLN A 70 5.75 -13.27 0.03
N ALA A 71 6.58 -12.39 0.58
CA ALA A 71 7.69 -11.73 -0.12
C ALA A 71 9.03 -11.96 0.62
N PRO A 72 9.64 -13.16 0.52
CA PRO A 72 10.88 -13.51 1.24
C PRO A 72 12.11 -12.71 0.81
N GLN A 73 12.03 -11.96 -0.30
CA GLN A 73 13.04 -11.04 -0.79
C GLN A 73 12.90 -9.62 -0.18
N ALA A 74 11.76 -9.33 0.46
CA ALA A 74 11.55 -8.05 1.14
C ALA A 74 12.36 -7.95 2.43
N ARG A 75 12.96 -6.78 2.68
CA ARG A 75 13.69 -6.48 3.92
C ARG A 75 13.22 -5.17 4.50
N THR A 76 12.92 -5.16 5.79
CA THR A 76 12.63 -3.94 6.56
C THR A 76 13.88 -3.04 6.58
N VAL A 77 13.70 -1.77 6.29
CA VAL A 77 14.72 -0.73 6.45
C VAL A 77 14.33 0.10 7.67
N ARG A 78 15.14 0.03 8.73
CA ARG A 78 14.95 0.85 9.92
C ARG A 78 15.46 2.27 9.65
N LEU A 79 14.66 3.25 10.07
CA LEU A 79 15.08 4.65 10.04
C LEU A 79 15.98 4.93 11.27
N PRO A 80 17.03 5.75 11.13
CA PRO A 80 17.83 6.21 12.26
C PRO A 80 16.96 6.94 13.28
N ALA A 81 17.27 6.77 14.58
CA ALA A 81 16.48 7.33 15.67
C ALA A 81 16.35 8.85 15.59
N GLU A 82 17.39 9.53 15.11
CA GLU A 82 17.49 10.99 14.99
C GLU A 82 16.54 11.54 13.91
N ARG A 83 16.05 10.68 13.02
CA ARG A 83 15.08 11.03 11.97
C ARG A 83 13.64 10.68 12.35
N LEU A 84 13.43 10.09 13.53
CA LEU A 84 12.10 9.73 13.97
C LEU A 84 11.40 10.97 14.55
N PRO A 85 10.12 11.19 14.20
CA PRO A 85 9.34 12.23 14.85
C PRO A 85 9.22 11.93 16.35
N ALA A 86 9.23 12.97 17.17
CA ALA A 86 9.09 12.82 18.61
C ALA A 86 7.76 12.11 18.95
N GLY A 87 7.81 11.15 19.87
CA GLY A 87 6.66 10.32 20.21
C GLY A 87 6.35 9.18 19.23
N ALA A 88 7.17 8.96 18.20
CA ALA A 88 7.09 7.75 17.39
C ALA A 88 7.42 6.51 18.23
N VAL A 89 6.57 5.50 18.15
CA VAL A 89 6.73 4.21 18.80
C VAL A 89 7.21 3.20 17.75
N ALA A 90 8.39 2.64 17.96
CA ALA A 90 8.87 1.55 17.12
C ALA A 90 8.03 0.29 17.37
N THR A 91 7.61 -0.35 16.29
CA THR A 91 6.90 -1.63 16.33
C THR A 91 7.80 -2.75 15.79
N THR A 92 7.26 -3.96 15.72
CA THR A 92 7.99 -5.15 15.22
C THR A 92 8.69 -4.87 13.89
N ARG A 93 8.10 -4.07 13.00
CA ARG A 93 8.71 -3.72 11.71
C ARG A 93 8.66 -2.23 11.37
N GLY A 94 7.59 -1.54 11.73
CA GLY A 94 7.39 -0.14 11.37
C GLY A 94 7.51 0.80 12.56
N LEU A 95 6.83 1.93 12.39
CA LEU A 95 6.79 3.05 13.31
C LEU A 95 5.35 3.54 13.39
N GLN A 96 4.80 3.60 14.60
CA GLN A 96 3.48 4.14 14.89
C GLN A 96 3.63 5.52 15.54
N LEU A 97 2.94 6.49 14.96
CA LEU A 97 2.62 7.75 15.60
C LEU A 97 1.19 7.68 16.11
N LEU A 98 0.99 8.04 17.38
CA LEU A 98 -0.32 8.11 17.98
C LEU A 98 -0.85 9.53 17.94
N THR A 99 -2.17 9.66 17.77
CA THR A 99 -2.86 10.94 17.78
C THR A 99 -2.64 11.65 19.12
N GLY A 100 -2.20 12.91 19.08
CA GLY A 100 -1.97 13.71 20.28
C GLY A 100 -0.79 13.23 21.13
N GLY A 101 0.18 12.51 20.55
CA GLY A 101 1.42 12.11 21.21
C GLY A 101 2.32 13.28 21.61
N ALA A 102 3.63 13.01 21.79
CA ALA A 102 4.60 14.03 22.22
C ALA A 102 4.66 15.27 21.30
N VAL A 103 4.23 15.11 20.05
CA VAL A 103 3.91 16.21 19.13
C VAL A 103 2.42 16.13 18.84
N SER A 104 1.71 17.26 18.91
CA SER A 104 0.27 17.35 18.66
C SER A 104 -0.08 17.09 17.19
N THR A 105 0.06 15.85 16.76
CA THR A 105 -0.16 15.38 15.38
C THR A 105 -1.27 14.33 15.34
N ASP A 106 -1.74 14.05 14.13
CA ASP A 106 -2.62 12.90 13.90
C ASP A 106 -1.81 11.59 13.94
N GLY A 107 -2.53 10.47 14.02
CA GLY A 107 -1.95 9.13 14.05
C GLY A 107 -1.61 8.63 12.66
N PHE A 108 -0.41 8.09 12.52
CA PHE A 108 0.09 7.52 11.26
C PHE A 108 0.94 6.28 11.55
N TYR A 109 0.97 5.36 10.60
CA TYR A 109 1.91 4.25 10.63
C TYR A 109 2.75 4.25 9.37
N MET A 110 4.04 3.92 9.52
CA MET A 110 4.96 3.85 8.39
C MET A 110 5.97 2.71 8.50
N LEU A 111 6.32 2.16 7.34
CA LEU A 111 7.41 1.21 7.15
C LEU A 111 8.14 1.55 5.85
N VAL A 112 9.46 1.41 5.86
CA VAL A 112 10.26 1.33 4.64
C VAL A 112 10.69 -0.12 4.40
N SER A 113 10.37 -0.66 3.23
CA SER A 113 10.85 -1.96 2.77
C SER A 113 11.79 -1.77 1.59
N LYS A 114 12.76 -2.68 1.43
CA LYS A 114 13.62 -2.77 0.25
C LYS A 114 13.60 -4.16 -0.35
N SER A 115 13.74 -4.25 -1.66
CA SER A 115 14.09 -5.50 -2.32
C SER A 115 15.58 -5.78 -2.10
N ASN A 116 15.95 -6.99 -1.67
CA ASN A 116 17.36 -7.38 -1.49
C ASN A 116 18.11 -7.61 -2.82
N GLY A 117 17.49 -7.31 -3.96
CA GLY A 117 18.03 -7.59 -5.29
C GLY A 117 17.76 -9.03 -5.69
N TRP A 118 17.58 -9.27 -6.99
CA TRP A 118 17.36 -10.62 -7.51
C TRP A 118 18.60 -11.47 -7.20
N ASN A 119 18.51 -12.36 -6.22
CA ASN A 119 19.45 -13.48 -6.13
C ASN A 119 19.10 -14.48 -7.24
N LEU A 120 19.54 -14.20 -8.45
CA LEU A 120 19.51 -15.15 -9.56
C LEU A 120 20.74 -16.05 -9.45
N ILE A 121 20.60 -17.20 -8.78
CA ILE A 121 21.37 -18.37 -9.22
C ILE A 121 20.60 -18.93 -10.43
N GLN A 122 21.23 -18.75 -11.59
CA GLN A 122 21.15 -19.56 -12.82
C GLN A 122 20.04 -20.62 -12.86
N SER A 123 19.01 -20.39 -13.68
CA SER A 123 18.40 -21.47 -14.46
C SER A 123 17.85 -20.91 -15.78
N ALA A 124 18.49 -21.37 -16.85
CA ALA A 124 18.04 -21.41 -18.23
C ALA A 124 17.38 -20.16 -18.85
N GLY A 125 18.21 -19.41 -19.59
CA GLY A 125 17.90 -18.89 -20.92
C GLY A 125 16.51 -18.29 -21.13
N THR A 126 16.35 -17.02 -20.78
CA THR A 126 15.72 -16.00 -21.63
C THR A 126 15.95 -14.65 -20.95
N GLU A 127 16.88 -13.90 -21.50
CA GLU A 127 17.19 -12.53 -21.12
C GLU A 127 16.01 -11.64 -21.56
N ILE A 128 14.98 -11.56 -20.72
CA ILE A 128 13.91 -10.58 -20.87
C ILE A 128 14.29 -9.38 -20.00
N ASP A 129 14.76 -8.33 -20.68
CA ASP A 129 15.17 -7.04 -20.12
C ASP A 129 14.10 -6.52 -19.14
N ALA A 130 14.55 -6.12 -17.95
CA ALA A 130 13.70 -5.56 -16.90
C ALA A 130 12.87 -4.34 -17.36
N ARG A 131 13.25 -3.71 -18.49
CA ARG A 131 12.48 -2.66 -19.16
C ARG A 131 11.14 -3.12 -19.73
N GLU A 132 11.03 -4.34 -20.26
CA GLU A 132 9.79 -4.82 -20.90
C GLU A 132 8.70 -5.14 -19.87
N ARG A 133 9.05 -5.69 -18.70
CA ARG A 133 8.07 -5.98 -17.63
C ARG A 133 7.46 -4.73 -16.98
N CYS A 134 8.21 -3.64 -16.92
CA CYS A 134 7.71 -2.37 -16.39
C CYS A 134 6.64 -1.75 -17.33
N ILE A 135 6.84 -1.89 -18.65
CA ILE A 135 5.86 -1.47 -19.66
C ILE A 135 4.61 -2.35 -19.60
N ASP A 136 4.77 -3.67 -19.51
CA ASP A 136 3.64 -4.60 -19.47
C ASP A 136 2.78 -4.43 -18.22
N ALA A 137 3.38 -4.24 -17.04
CA ALA A 137 2.62 -3.99 -15.82
C ALA A 137 1.85 -2.66 -15.86
N THR A 138 2.41 -1.63 -16.48
CA THR A 138 1.74 -0.34 -16.70
C THR A 138 0.60 -0.47 -17.70
N ASN A 139 0.80 -1.23 -18.78
CA ASN A 139 -0.21 -1.47 -19.81
C ASN A 139 -1.36 -2.38 -19.32
N ASN A 140 -1.08 -3.37 -18.48
CA ASN A 140 -2.10 -4.27 -17.94
C ASN A 140 -2.99 -3.56 -16.90
N PHE A 141 -2.40 -2.63 -16.12
CA PHE A 141 -3.17 -1.72 -15.27
C PHE A 141 -4.06 -0.76 -16.10
N ALA A 142 -3.57 -0.26 -17.24
CA ALA A 142 -4.34 0.60 -18.14
C ALA A 142 -5.42 -0.15 -18.97
N MET A 143 -5.26 -1.45 -19.22
CA MET A 143 -6.25 -2.28 -19.92
C MET A 143 -7.38 -2.78 -19.00
N GLY A 144 -7.08 -3.06 -17.73
CA GLY A 144 -8.10 -3.45 -16.73
C GLY A 144 -9.11 -2.35 -16.39
N ALA A 145 -8.83 -1.09 -16.75
CA ALA A 145 -9.71 0.07 -16.54
C ALA A 145 -10.64 0.38 -17.73
N ARG A 146 -10.61 -0.39 -18.83
CA ARG A 146 -11.51 -0.20 -19.99
C ARG A 146 -12.62 -1.26 -20.12
N GLY A 147 -12.91 -1.98 -19.05
CA GLY A 147 -14.01 -2.95 -18.99
C GLY A 147 -15.26 -2.38 -18.33
N GLY A 148 -16.07 -1.63 -19.10
CA GLY A 148 -17.50 -1.50 -18.82
C GLY A 148 -18.00 -0.12 -18.38
N ILE A 149 -18.23 0.78 -19.34
CA ILE A 149 -19.47 1.59 -19.40
C ILE A 149 -19.87 1.69 -20.87
N GLY A 150 -20.77 0.80 -21.29
CA GLY A 150 -21.49 0.95 -22.55
C GLY A 150 -22.44 2.13 -22.43
N VAL A 151 -22.01 3.31 -22.90
CA VAL A 151 -22.91 4.44 -23.13
C VAL A 151 -23.74 4.13 -24.37
N GLN A 152 -25.01 3.75 -24.19
CA GLN A 152 -25.98 3.78 -25.26
C GLN A 152 -26.32 5.25 -25.56
N THR A 153 -25.73 5.78 -26.63
CA THR A 153 -26.19 7.02 -27.25
C THR A 153 -27.25 6.70 -28.31
N SER A 154 -28.53 6.82 -27.97
CA SER A 154 -29.59 6.91 -28.99
C SER A 154 -29.75 8.36 -29.42
N GLY A 155 -28.95 8.79 -30.40
CA GLY A 155 -29.18 10.01 -31.19
C GLY A 155 -30.18 9.72 -32.31
N GLY A 156 -31.28 10.47 -32.35
CA GLY A 156 -32.46 10.17 -33.18
C GLY A 156 -32.49 10.75 -34.59
N ARG A 157 -33.65 10.57 -35.25
CA ARG A 157 -34.28 11.55 -36.15
C ARG A 157 -35.67 11.09 -36.62
N ARG A 158 -36.64 12.00 -36.44
CA ARG A 158 -37.74 12.45 -37.33
C ARG A 158 -38.47 11.43 -38.21
N ASP A 159 -39.80 11.40 -38.16
CA ASP A 159 -40.69 12.02 -39.15
C ASP A 159 -42.18 11.80 -38.78
N ALA A 160 -43.02 12.77 -39.20
CA ALA A 160 -44.49 12.93 -39.07
C ALA A 160 -45.03 13.55 -37.77
#